data_AF-A0A2E7KV60-F1
#
_entry.id   AF-A0A2E7KV60-F1
#
_cell.length_a   1.000
_cell.length_b   1.000
_cell.length_c   1.000
_cell.angle_alpha   90.00
_cell.angle_beta   90.00
_cell.angle_gamma   90.00
#
_symmetry.space_group_name_H-M   'P 1'
#
loop_
_entity.id
_entity.type
_entity.pdbx_description
1 polymer ?
#
loop_
_entity_poly.entity_id
_entity_poly.type
_entity_poly.pdbx_seq_one_letter_code
_entity_poly.pdbx_strand_id
1 'polypeptide(L)'
;MNKAQSISIFGLVLLFQFSLRAESNIIINEIHYDVSDKTLRAEFIELHNASDKLVDISGWRISSAVNYTFPQNTILESGGFLVIAEDPKTIVDQWGI
;
A
#
# COMPACT_ATOMS: atom_id res chain seq x y z
N MET A 1 60.73 4.23 29.82
CA MET A 1 60.49 4.66 28.42
C MET A 1 59.27 3.90 27.91
N ASN A 2 58.12 4.58 27.88
CA ASN A 2 56.83 4.02 27.52
C ASN A 2 56.73 3.90 25.99
N LYS A 3 56.75 2.68 25.45
CA LYS A 3 56.33 2.44 24.07
C LYS A 3 54.86 2.02 24.11
N ALA A 4 53.98 2.96 23.79
CA ALA A 4 52.57 2.68 23.54
C ALA A 4 52.47 1.63 22.42
N GLN A 5 51.81 0.52 22.70
CA GLN A 5 51.58 -0.53 21.72
C GLN A 5 50.56 -0.03 20.69
N SER A 6 50.91 -0.23 19.42
CA SER A 6 50.20 0.22 18.24
C SER A 6 48.78 -0.37 18.19
N ILE A 7 47.76 0.48 18.19
CA ILE A 7 46.37 0.06 17.94
C ILE A 7 46.20 -0.04 16.42
N SER A 8 46.40 -1.24 15.87
CA SER A 8 46.07 -1.55 14.48
C SER A 8 44.56 -1.67 14.33
N ILE A 9 43.90 -0.59 13.88
CA ILE A 9 42.50 -0.61 13.46
C ILE A 9 42.45 -1.21 12.05
N PHE A 10 42.63 -2.53 11.96
CA PHE A 10 42.35 -3.32 10.76
C PHE A 10 41.07 -4.11 11.03
N GLY A 11 39.93 -3.43 10.86
CA GLY A 11 38.63 -3.98 11.19
C GLY A 11 37.53 -2.97 10.97
N LEU A 12 37.55 -2.30 9.81
CA LEU A 12 36.37 -1.61 9.32
C LEU A 12 35.34 -2.68 8.97
N VAL A 13 34.61 -3.17 9.96
CA VAL A 13 33.38 -3.92 9.74
C VAL A 13 32.42 -2.91 9.11
N LEU A 14 32.40 -2.89 7.78
CA LEU A 14 31.30 -2.34 7.00
C LEU A 14 30.09 -3.20 7.33
N LEU A 15 29.41 -2.87 8.43
CA LEU A 15 28.04 -3.26 8.64
C LEU A 15 27.23 -2.53 7.57
N PHE A 16 27.12 -3.14 6.39
CA PHE A 16 26.06 -2.80 5.46
C PHE A 16 24.76 -3.12 6.19
N GLN A 17 24.21 -2.10 6.85
CA GLN A 17 22.90 -2.18 7.47
C GLN A 17 21.91 -2.37 6.33
N PHE A 18 21.63 -3.63 5.97
CA PHE A 18 20.44 -3.96 5.20
C PHE A 18 19.26 -3.59 6.09
N SER A 19 18.75 -2.37 5.92
CA SER A 19 17.44 -2.04 6.44
C SER A 19 16.44 -2.88 5.64
N LEU A 20 15.95 -3.97 6.25
CA LEU A 20 14.71 -4.62 5.82
C LEU A 20 13.58 -3.64 6.10
N ARG A 21 13.45 -2.61 5.26
CA ARG A 21 12.25 -1.78 5.26
C ARG A 21 11.14 -2.62 4.65
N ALA A 22 10.35 -3.23 5.52
CA ALA A 22 9.02 -3.67 5.17
C ALA A 22 8.16 -2.42 5.01
N GLU A 23 8.19 -1.83 3.82
CA GLU A 23 7.36 -0.69 3.50
C GLU A 23 5.94 -1.19 3.23
N SER A 24 4.94 -0.44 3.71
CA SER A 24 3.58 -0.62 3.22
C SER A 24 3.58 -0.31 1.73
N ASN A 25 3.21 -1.30 0.92
CA ASN A 25 3.18 -1.18 -0.53
C ASN A 25 1.74 -1.21 -1.02
N ILE A 26 1.00 -0.15 -0.73
CA ILE A 26 -0.36 0.04 -1.24
C ILE A 26 -0.27 0.77 -2.57
N ILE A 27 -0.71 0.12 -3.63
CA ILE A 27 -0.75 0.67 -4.98
C ILE A 27 -2.20 0.83 -5.45
N ILE A 28 -2.41 1.78 -6.36
CA ILE A 28 -3.62 1.80 -7.19
C ILE A 28 -3.41 0.73 -8.26
N ASN A 29 -4.21 -0.34 -8.22
CA ASN A 29 -4.09 -1.47 -9.13
C ASN A 29 -4.91 -1.26 -10.40
N GLU A 30 -6.16 -0.81 -10.24
CA GLU A 30 -7.08 -0.56 -11.34
C GLU A 30 -7.83 0.75 -11.13
N ILE A 31 -8.10 1.44 -12.24
CA ILE A 31 -9.08 2.53 -12.32
C ILE A 31 -10.04 2.15 -13.44
N HIS A 32 -11.26 1.78 -13.06
CA HIS A 32 -12.34 1.51 -14.00
C HIS A 32 -13.18 2.77 -14.14
N TYR A 33 -13.01 3.48 -15.25
CA TYR A 33 -13.63 4.78 -15.50
C TYR A 33 -14.19 4.83 -16.92
N ASP A 34 -15.07 5.82 -17.15
CA ASP A 34 -15.63 6.10 -18.48
C ASP A 34 -16.40 4.89 -19.07
N VAL A 35 -17.12 4.17 -18.22
CA VAL A 35 -17.94 3.00 -18.60
C VAL A 35 -18.83 3.34 -19.80
N SER A 36 -18.83 2.48 -20.83
CA SER A 36 -19.57 2.77 -22.08
C SER A 36 -21.06 3.00 -21.88
N ASP A 37 -21.69 2.21 -20.99
CA ASP A 37 -23.04 2.45 -20.50
C ASP A 37 -23.02 3.46 -19.35
N LYS A 38 -23.38 4.71 -19.66
CA LYS A 38 -23.42 5.82 -18.69
C LYS A 38 -24.56 5.73 -17.67
N THR A 39 -25.47 4.76 -17.81
CA THR A 39 -26.53 4.51 -16.83
C THR A 39 -26.09 3.54 -15.74
N LEU A 40 -24.99 2.81 -15.97
CA LEU A 40 -24.43 1.86 -15.02
C LEU A 40 -23.39 2.55 -14.13
N ARG A 41 -23.66 2.59 -12.83
CA ARG A 41 -22.77 3.19 -11.80
C ARG A 41 -21.63 2.25 -11.41
N ALA A 42 -20.85 1.83 -12.40
CA ALA A 42 -19.81 0.80 -12.26
C ALA A 42 -18.38 1.36 -12.26
N GLU A 43 -18.19 2.66 -12.03
CA GLU A 43 -16.86 3.22 -11.86
C GLU A 43 -16.26 2.85 -10.49
N PHE A 44 -14.96 2.55 -10.47
CA PHE A 44 -14.26 2.24 -9.24
C PHE A 44 -12.75 2.49 -9.32
N ILE A 45 -12.15 2.60 -8.14
CA ILE A 45 -10.70 2.55 -7.93
C ILE A 45 -10.40 1.31 -7.09
N GLU A 46 -9.47 0.48 -7.53
CA GLU A 46 -8.99 -0.67 -6.76
C GLU A 46 -7.61 -0.39 -6.17
N LEU A 47 -7.48 -0.67 -4.88
CA LEU A 47 -6.20 -0.73 -4.19
C LEU A 47 -5.74 -2.18 -4.05
N HIS A 48 -4.44 -2.40 -4.20
CA HIS A 48 -3.79 -3.66 -3.92
C HIS A 48 -2.66 -3.45 -2.91
N ASN A 49 -2.62 -4.30 -1.88
CA ASN A 49 -1.49 -4.39 -0.99
C ASN A 49 -0.43 -5.35 -1.55
N ALA A 50 0.50 -4.82 -2.33
CA ALA A 50 1.60 -5.56 -2.94
C ALA A 50 2.76 -5.83 -1.95
N SER A 51 2.53 -5.76 -0.64
CA SER A 51 3.49 -6.15 0.40
C SER A 51 3.16 -7.52 0.99
N ASP A 52 4.10 -8.07 1.75
CA ASP A 52 3.98 -9.34 2.46
C ASP A 52 3.40 -9.19 3.89
N LYS A 53 2.77 -8.04 4.19
CA LYS A 53 2.23 -7.71 5.51
C LYS A 53 0.84 -7.11 5.38
N LEU A 54 0.02 -7.28 6.42
CA LEU A 54 -1.18 -6.47 6.57
C LEU A 54 -0.82 -5.00 6.76
N VAL A 55 -1.63 -4.10 6.21
CA VAL A 55 -1.46 -2.65 6.29
C VAL A 55 -2.75 -2.02 6.76
N ASP A 56 -2.69 -1.28 7.87
CA ASP A 56 -3.79 -0.43 8.33
C ASP A 56 -3.79 0.88 7.52
N ILE A 57 -4.84 1.09 6.74
CA ILE A 57 -5.05 2.29 5.92
C ILE A 57 -6.13 3.21 6.52
N SER A 58 -6.48 3.02 7.79
CA SER A 58 -7.44 3.87 8.50
C SER A 58 -7.09 5.35 8.38
N GLY A 59 -8.06 6.16 7.98
CA GLY A 59 -7.88 7.62 7.84
C GLY A 59 -7.01 8.05 6.65
N TRP A 60 -6.48 7.11 5.85
CA TRP A 60 -5.91 7.46 4.55
C TRP A 60 -6.99 8.10 3.68
N ARG A 61 -6.56 8.92 2.72
CA ARG A 61 -7.48 9.66 1.87
C ARG A 61 -7.05 9.62 0.42
N ILE A 62 -7.98 9.25 -0.45
CA ILE A 62 -7.92 9.60 -1.86
C ILE A 62 -8.50 11.02 -1.96
N SER A 63 -7.71 11.96 -2.47
CA SER A 63 -8.00 13.40 -2.35
C SER A 63 -8.20 14.14 -3.67
N SER A 64 -7.87 13.53 -4.81
CA SER A 64 -7.93 14.17 -6.13
C SER A 64 -9.10 13.65 -6.97
N ALA A 65 -9.01 12.41 -7.48
CA ALA A 65 -10.04 11.83 -8.34
C ALA A 65 -11.39 11.69 -7.63
N VAL A 66 -11.35 11.28 -6.36
CA VAL A 66 -12.50 11.22 -5.45
C VAL A 66 -12.09 11.83 -4.11
N ASN A 67 -13.07 12.23 -3.30
CA ASN A 67 -12.85 12.65 -1.92
C ASN A 67 -13.35 11.55 -0.98
N TYR A 68 -12.50 10.56 -0.72
CA TYR A 68 -12.83 9.40 0.10
C TYR A 68 -11.78 9.20 1.18
N THR A 69 -12.22 9.12 2.42
CA THR A 69 -11.37 8.80 3.58
C THR A 69 -11.74 7.42 4.09
N PHE A 70 -10.76 6.53 4.22
CA PHE A 70 -10.99 5.18 4.70
C PHE A 70 -11.47 5.22 6.17
N PRO A 71 -12.55 4.49 6.51
CA PRO A 71 -13.02 4.37 7.88
C PRO A 71 -11.93 3.83 8.82
N GLN A 72 -12.12 4.04 10.12
CA GLN A 72 -11.27 3.41 11.12
C GLN A 72 -11.38 1.89 11.06
N ASN A 73 -10.28 1.22 11.38
CA ASN A 73 -10.10 -0.23 11.30
C ASN A 73 -10.21 -0.79 9.87
N THR A 74 -9.79 -0.01 8.86
CA THR A 74 -9.65 -0.51 7.49
C THR A 74 -8.28 -1.13 7.31
N ILE A 75 -8.21 -2.46 7.29
CA ILE A 75 -6.96 -3.22 7.17
C ILE A 75 -6.97 -3.96 5.83
N LEU A 76 -5.93 -3.76 5.03
CA LEU A 76 -5.66 -4.59 3.85
C LEU A 76 -4.70 -5.69 4.25
N GLU A 77 -5.12 -6.95 4.11
CA GLU A 77 -4.26 -8.11 4.28
C GLU A 77 -3.11 -8.13 3.26
N SER A 78 -2.08 -8.92 3.52
CA SER A 78 -0.99 -9.17 2.57
C SER A 78 -1.55 -9.69 1.25
N GLY A 79 -1.18 -9.05 0.13
CA GLY A 79 -1.72 -9.38 -1.20
C GLY A 79 -3.22 -9.09 -1.37
N GLY A 80 -3.85 -8.42 -0.40
CA GLY A 80 -5.28 -8.13 -0.40
C GLY A 80 -5.64 -6.99 -1.33
N PHE A 81 -6.90 -6.99 -1.78
CA PHE A 81 -7.50 -5.99 -2.65
C PHE A 81 -8.64 -5.27 -1.94
N LEU A 82 -8.87 -4.01 -2.27
CA LEU A 82 -10.02 -3.24 -1.80
C LEU A 82 -10.51 -2.32 -2.90
N VAL A 83 -11.82 -2.35 -3.14
CA VAL A 83 -12.48 -1.53 -4.16
C VAL A 83 -13.21 -0.35 -3.51
N ILE A 84 -12.95 0.85 -4.04
CA ILE A 84 -13.71 2.07 -3.76
C ILE A 84 -14.65 2.28 -4.96
N ALA A 85 -15.92 1.90 -4.78
CA ALA A 85 -16.93 1.90 -5.82
C ALA A 85 -17.83 3.14 -5.79
N GLU A 86 -18.25 3.60 -6.96
CA GLU A 86 -19.30 4.61 -7.10
C GLU A 86 -20.65 4.13 -6.55
N ASP A 87 -20.98 2.86 -6.82
CA ASP A 87 -22.07 2.10 -6.19
C ASP A 87 -21.63 0.65 -5.90
N PRO A 88 -21.33 0.30 -4.63
CA PRO A 88 -20.87 -1.05 -4.28
C PRO A 88 -21.81 -2.16 -4.71
N LYS A 89 -23.14 -1.92 -4.69
CA LYS A 89 -24.11 -2.93 -5.12
C LYS A 89 -23.96 -3.26 -6.59
N THR A 90 -23.80 -2.26 -7.45
CA THR A 90 -23.57 -2.45 -8.89
C THR A 90 -22.32 -3.30 -9.15
N ILE A 91 -21.21 -3.03 -8.44
CA ILE A 91 -19.97 -3.81 -8.57
C ILE A 91 -20.17 -5.27 -8.17
N VAL A 92 -20.82 -5.51 -7.01
CA VAL A 92 -21.16 -6.85 -6.54
C VAL A 92 -22.05 -7.60 -7.53
N ASP A 93 -23.06 -6.93 -8.10
CA ASP A 93 -23.99 -7.55 -9.05
C ASP A 93 -23.31 -7.89 -10.39
N GLN A 94 -22.32 -7.12 -10.83
CA GLN A 94 -21.60 -7.33 -12.10
C GLN A 94 -20.47 -8.36 -11.99
N TRP A 95 -19.68 -8.30 -10.91
CA TRP A 95 -18.42 -9.06 -10.79
C TRP A 95 -18.35 -9.98 -9.57
N GLY A 96 -19.26 -9.89 -8.61
CA GLY A 96 -19.33 -10.79 -7.47
C GLY A 96 -18.18 -10.66 -6.46
N ILE A 97 -17.45 -9.54 -6.52
CA ILE A 97 -16.37 -9.17 -5.60
C ILE A 97 -16.87 -8.32 -4.44
#